data_AF-A0A8F9RNJ6-F1
#
_entry.id   AF-A0A8F9RNJ6-F1
#
_cell.length_a   1.000
_cell.length_b   1.000
_cell.length_c   1.000
_cell.angle_alpha   90.00
_cell.angle_beta   90.00
_cell.angle_gamma   90.00
#
_symmetry.space_group_name_H-M   'P 1'
#
loop_
_entity.id
_entity.type
_entity.pdbx_description
1 polymer ?
#
loop_
_entity_poly.entity_id
_entity_poly.type
_entity_poly.pdbx_seq_one_letter_code
_entity_poly.pdbx_strand_id
1 'polypeptide(L)'
;MNYKLERQLKDSHSKIIFNNIFFDTFKINIIERYTGRMNFNPTLLEVYIKVRTLDDQLIKKKDGNIRIHLVGEEFMIYKRLAGVFNSLRYQNKLEVRESADQDFVYFIIRLVIASYELS
;
A
#
# COMPACT_ATOMS: atom_id res chain seq x y z
N MET A 1 -6.34 15.73 -5.18
CA MET A 1 -5.05 15.15 -5.60
C MET A 1 -5.36 13.96 -6.48
N ASN A 2 -4.89 13.97 -7.72
CA ASN A 2 -5.14 12.85 -8.64
C ASN A 2 -4.19 11.71 -8.28
N TYR A 3 -4.72 10.49 -8.20
CA TYR A 3 -3.91 9.30 -7.97
C TYR A 3 -4.50 8.11 -8.73
N LYS A 4 -3.66 7.10 -9.00
CA LYS A 4 -4.10 5.80 -9.52
C LYS A 4 -3.59 4.70 -8.61
N LEU A 5 -4.51 3.94 -8.01
CA LEU A 5 -4.20 2.75 -7.21
C LEU A 5 -4.16 1.52 -8.12
N GLU A 6 -3.02 0.84 -8.15
CA GLU A 6 -2.83 -0.41 -8.88
C GLU A 6 -2.41 -1.54 -7.93
N ARG A 7 -3.11 -2.67 -7.99
CA ARG A 7 -2.78 -3.86 -7.20
C ARG A 7 -2.21 -4.92 -8.12
N GLN A 8 -0.93 -5.27 -7.95
CA GLN A 8 -0.25 -6.26 -8.77
C GLN A 8 0.08 -7.51 -7.96
N LEU A 9 -0.61 -8.61 -8.29
CA LEU A 9 -0.22 -9.96 -7.88
C LEU A 9 0.86 -10.44 -8.85
N LYS A 10 2.08 -10.70 -8.35
CA LYS A 10 3.17 -11.17 -9.23
C LYS A 10 3.02 -12.63 -9.67
N ASP A 11 2.33 -13.47 -8.90
CA ASP A 11 2.02 -14.86 -9.21
C ASP A 11 1.09 -15.45 -8.12
N SER A 12 0.25 -16.42 -8.46
CA SER A 12 -0.63 -17.16 -7.55
C SER A 12 0.11 -17.92 -6.42
N HIS A 13 1.38 -18.25 -6.63
CA HIS A 13 2.24 -18.88 -5.62
C HIS A 13 3.12 -17.88 -4.84
N SER A 14 3.18 -16.62 -5.27
CA SER A 14 3.97 -15.59 -4.59
C SER A 14 3.32 -15.20 -3.27
N LYS A 15 4.06 -15.36 -2.18
CA LYS A 15 3.71 -14.82 -0.85
C LYS A 15 3.94 -13.30 -0.73
N ILE A 16 4.20 -12.63 -1.85
CA ILE A 16 4.49 -11.20 -1.91
C ILE A 16 3.55 -10.54 -2.91
N ILE A 17 2.83 -9.51 -2.45
CA ILE A 17 1.98 -8.64 -3.26
C ILE A 17 2.64 -7.26 -3.36
N PHE A 18 2.58 -6.68 -4.55
CA PHE A 18 3.04 -5.31 -4.80
C PHE A 18 1.82 -4.46 -5.13
N ASN A 19 1.55 -3.45 -4.30
CA ASN A 19 0.56 -2.43 -4.61
C ASN A 19 1.30 -1.12 -4.92
N ASN A 20 0.79 -0.36 -5.89
CA ASN A 20 1.36 0.90 -6.32
C ASN A 20 0.30 1.99 -6.22
N ILE A 21 0.69 3.15 -5.71
CA ILE A 21 -0.09 4.38 -5.80
C ILE A 21 0.71 5.34 -6.66
N PHE A 22 0.20 5.66 -7.83
CA PHE A 22 0.82 6.62 -8.74
C PHE A 22 0.25 8.01 -8.50
N PHE A 23 1.14 8.99 -8.40
CA PHE A 23 0.86 10.42 -8.40
C PHE A 23 1.55 11.07 -9.60
N ASP A 24 1.25 12.35 -9.83
CA ASP A 24 1.76 13.09 -10.98
C ASP A 24 3.30 13.26 -10.97
N THR A 25 3.95 13.17 -9.80
CA THR A 25 5.39 13.44 -9.64
C THR A 25 6.18 12.30 -8.99
N PHE A 26 5.50 11.34 -8.37
CA PHE A 26 6.14 10.20 -7.69
C PHE A 26 5.19 9.01 -7.63
N LYS A 27 5.72 7.86 -7.21
CA LYS A 27 4.90 6.68 -6.90
C LYS A 27 5.27 6.10 -5.55
N ILE A 28 4.27 5.55 -4.88
CA ILE A 28 4.43 4.81 -3.63
C ILE A 28 4.32 3.32 -3.95
N ASN A 29 5.34 2.54 -3.62
CA ASN A 29 5.29 1.09 -3.67
C ASN A 29 5.01 0.54 -2.27
N ILE A 30 4.00 -0.30 -2.18
CA ILE A 30 3.63 -1.02 -0.97
C ILE A 30 3.88 -2.49 -1.21
N ILE A 31 4.68 -3.10 -0.35
CA ILE A 31 5.11 -4.49 -0.46
C ILE A 31 4.50 -5.23 0.72
N GLU A 32 3.57 -6.12 0.43
CA GLU A 32 2.91 -6.96 1.43
C GLU A 32 3.54 -8.36 1.40
N ARG A 33 3.89 -8.89 2.56
CA ARG A 33 4.34 -10.28 2.72
C ARG A 33 3.32 -11.09 3.48
N TYR A 34 2.92 -12.20 2.91
CA TYR A 34 1.94 -13.11 3.46
C TYR A 34 2.57 -14.42 3.91
N THR A 35 1.91 -15.11 4.82
CA THR A 35 2.14 -16.52 5.13
C THR A 35 0.87 -17.33 4.87
N GLY A 36 1.00 -18.66 4.86
CA GLY A 36 -0.06 -19.57 4.43
C GLY A 36 -0.12 -19.75 2.91
N ARG A 37 -1.25 -20.26 2.42
CA ARG A 37 -1.53 -20.41 0.99
C ARG A 37 -2.33 -19.21 0.51
N MET A 38 -1.92 -18.57 -0.58
CA MET A 38 -2.60 -17.35 -1.08
C MET A 38 -4.07 -17.57 -1.43
N ASN A 39 -4.41 -18.78 -1.87
CA ASN A 39 -5.77 -19.21 -2.19
C ASN A 39 -6.54 -19.82 -0.99
N PHE A 40 -5.91 -19.95 0.19
CA PHE A 40 -6.54 -20.54 1.36
C PHE A 40 -6.00 -19.89 2.64
N ASN A 41 -6.76 -18.88 3.13
CA ASN A 41 -6.47 -18.10 4.33
C ASN A 41 -5.07 -17.47 4.38
N PRO A 42 -4.70 -16.60 3.43
CA PRO A 42 -3.45 -15.85 3.52
C PRO A 42 -3.46 -14.93 4.75
N THR A 43 -2.37 -14.97 5.52
CA THR A 43 -2.19 -14.08 6.67
C THR A 43 -1.13 -13.04 6.36
N LEU A 44 -1.50 -11.76 6.33
CA LEU A 44 -0.57 -10.64 6.14
C LEU A 44 0.36 -10.55 7.35
N LEU A 45 1.67 -10.68 7.09
CA LEU A 45 2.73 -10.72 8.10
C LEU A 45 3.48 -9.40 8.20
N GLU A 46 3.89 -8.82 7.06
CA GLU A 46 4.68 -7.60 7.01
C GLU A 46 4.22 -6.69 5.88
N VAL A 47 4.37 -5.38 6.10
CA VAL A 47 4.13 -4.35 5.08
C VAL A 47 5.29 -3.38 5.07
N TYR A 48 5.87 -3.19 3.89
CA TYR A 48 6.90 -2.18 3.65
C TYR A 48 6.44 -1.15 2.63
N ILE A 49 6.68 0.13 2.91
CA ILE A 49 6.34 1.23 2.01
C ILE A 49 7.63 1.90 1.54
N LYS A 50 7.73 2.13 0.23
CA LYS A 50 8.84 2.84 -0.42
C LYS A 50 8.29 3.93 -1.32
N VAL A 51 9.00 5.05 -1.40
CA VAL A 51 8.66 6.13 -2.34
C VAL A 51 9.70 6.14 -3.46
N ARG A 52 9.24 6.34 -4.69
CA ARG A 52 10.08 6.43 -5.88
C ARG A 52 9.70 7.62 -6.75
N THR A 53 10.65 8.13 -7.50
CA THR A 53 10.38 9.01 -8.65
C THR A 53 9.61 8.24 -9.74
N LEU A 54 9.13 8.95 -10.76
CA LEU A 54 8.51 8.34 -11.94
C LEU A 54 9.49 7.44 -12.71
N ASP A 55 10.79 7.77 -12.68
CA ASP A 55 11.88 6.98 -13.30
C ASP A 55 12.41 5.86 -12.39
N ASP A 56 11.59 5.41 -11.43
CA ASP A 56 11.87 4.28 -10.52
C ASP A 56 13.05 4.47 -9.55
N GLN A 57 13.55 5.69 -9.38
CA GLN A 57 14.62 5.98 -8.40
C GLN A 57 14.05 6.00 -6.98
N LEU A 58 14.71 5.29 -6.05
CA LEU A 58 14.30 5.24 -4.64
C LEU A 58 14.62 6.57 -3.94
N ILE A 59 13.61 7.14 -3.29
CA ILE A 59 13.77 8.31 -2.42
C ILE A 59 14.15 7.82 -1.03
N LYS A 60 15.09 8.51 -0.38
CA LYS A 60 15.46 8.24 1.02
C LYS A 60 14.54 9.00 1.96
N LYS A 61 14.23 8.40 3.10
CA LYS A 61 13.55 9.03 4.22
C LYS A 61 14.46 10.04 4.92
N LYS A 62 13.87 10.85 5.81
CA LYS A 62 14.56 11.80 6.70
C LYS A 62 15.65 11.14 7.55
N ASP A 63 15.45 9.88 7.94
CA ASP A 63 16.40 9.08 8.74
C ASP A 63 17.45 8.34 7.89
N GLY A 64 17.52 8.61 6.58
CA GLY A 64 18.44 7.95 5.64
C GLY A 64 18.02 6.55 5.19
N ASN A 65 16.96 5.97 5.76
CA ASN A 65 16.42 4.66 5.35
C ASN A 65 15.61 4.77 4.06
N ILE A 66 15.44 3.66 3.33
CA ILE A 66 14.71 3.63 2.04
C ILE A 66 13.27 3.10 2.15
N ARG A 67 12.83 2.69 3.35
CA ARG A 67 11.53 2.05 3.55
C ARG A 67 10.94 2.40 4.92
N ILE A 68 9.62 2.47 4.95
CA ILE A 68 8.81 2.42 6.17
C ILE A 68 8.44 0.95 6.38
N HIS A 69 8.61 0.44 7.60
CA HIS A 69 8.10 -0.88 8.00
C HIS A 69 6.92 -0.64 8.94
N LEU A 70 5.72 -1.10 8.56
CA LEU A 70 4.55 -0.90 9.40
C LEU A 70 4.57 -1.88 10.58
N VAL A 71 4.45 -1.34 11.78
CA VAL A 71 4.41 -2.11 13.03
C VAL A 71 3.30 -1.58 13.94
N GLY A 72 2.88 -2.36 14.94
CA GLY A 72 1.91 -1.92 15.95
C GLY A 72 0.59 -1.42 15.37
N GLU A 73 0.15 -0.23 15.80
CA GLU A 73 -1.14 0.36 15.42
C GLU A 73 -1.24 0.63 13.91
N GLU A 74 -0.19 1.16 13.28
CA GLU A 74 -0.17 1.47 11.84
C GLU A 74 -0.40 0.20 11.00
N PHE A 75 0.21 -0.92 11.42
CA PHE A 75 0.00 -2.20 10.76
C PHE A 75 -1.44 -2.71 10.92
N MET A 76 -2.05 -2.51 12.09
CA MET A 76 -3.45 -2.90 12.33
C MET A 76 -4.44 -2.05 11.53
N ILE A 77 -4.20 -0.74 11.44
CA ILE A 77 -5.00 0.16 10.61
C ILE A 77 -4.87 -0.23 9.13
N TYR A 78 -3.64 -0.48 8.66
CA TYR A 78 -3.40 -0.93 7.30
C TYR A 78 -4.18 -2.21 6.98
N LYS A 79 -4.09 -3.23 7.84
CA LYS A 79 -4.82 -4.51 7.66
C LYS A 79 -6.33 -4.30 7.53
N ARG A 80 -6.90 -3.44 8.36
CA ARG A 80 -8.33 -3.12 8.32
C ARG A 80 -8.72 -2.46 7.01
N LEU A 81 -7.98 -1.45 6.56
CA LEU A 81 -8.24 -0.72 5.32
C LEU A 81 -8.07 -1.62 4.09
N ALA A 82 -6.95 -2.35 4.01
CA ALA A 82 -6.67 -3.27 2.90
C ALA A 82 -7.67 -4.44 2.83
N GLY A 83 -8.22 -4.86 3.98
CA GLY A 83 -9.25 -5.90 4.05
C GLY A 83 -10.55 -5.54 3.34
N VAL A 84 -10.90 -4.25 3.25
CA VAL A 84 -12.12 -3.78 2.59
C VAL A 84 -12.14 -4.13 1.10
N PHE A 85 -10.96 -4.15 0.46
CA PHE A 85 -10.80 -4.43 -0.97
C PHE A 85 -11.26 -5.84 -1.39
N ASN A 86 -11.27 -6.78 -0.45
CA ASN A 86 -11.71 -8.15 -0.70
C ASN A 86 -13.22 -8.35 -0.44
N SER A 87 -13.94 -7.31 -0.01
CA SER A 87 -15.38 -7.41 0.27
C SER A 87 -16.20 -7.37 -1.03
N LEU A 88 -17.28 -8.16 -1.08
CA LEU A 88 -18.23 -8.12 -2.21
C LEU A 88 -18.80 -6.72 -2.43
N ARG A 89 -18.99 -5.95 -1.35
CA ARG A 89 -19.51 -4.59 -1.41
C ARG A 89 -18.56 -3.65 -2.17
N TYR A 90 -17.26 -3.75 -1.91
CA TYR A 90 -16.23 -2.99 -2.63
C TYR A 90 -16.16 -3.38 -4.12
N GLN A 91 -16.32 -4.67 -4.41
CA GLN A 91 -16.32 -5.16 -5.80
C GLN A 91 -17.53 -4.65 -6.60
N ASN A 92 -18.69 -4.52 -5.96
CA ASN A 92 -19.97 -4.27 -6.66
C ASN A 92 -20.49 -2.82 -6.57
N LYS A 93 -19.99 -1.98 -5.66
CA LYS A 93 -20.49 -0.60 -5.47
C LYS A 93 -19.39 0.44 -5.68
N LEU A 94 -19.59 1.29 -6.68
CA LEU A 94 -18.63 2.34 -7.06
C LEU A 94 -18.33 3.30 -5.91
N GLU A 95 -19.35 3.87 -5.26
CA GLU A 95 -19.18 4.81 -4.14
C GLU A 95 -18.36 4.22 -2.97
N VAL A 96 -18.56 2.92 -2.70
CA VAL A 96 -17.82 2.21 -1.64
C VAL A 96 -16.37 2.01 -2.04
N ARG A 97 -16.11 1.77 -3.34
CA ARG A 97 -14.76 1.67 -3.89
C ARG A 97 -14.03 2.99 -3.76
N GLU A 98 -14.63 4.08 -4.21
CA GLU A 98 -14.03 5.43 -4.15
C GLU A 98 -13.72 5.85 -2.71
N SER A 99 -14.66 5.66 -1.78
CA SER A 99 -14.44 5.97 -0.37
C SER A 99 -13.34 5.11 0.25
N ALA A 100 -13.31 3.80 -0.02
CA ALA A 100 -12.30 2.91 0.53
C ALA A 100 -10.90 3.16 -0.05
N ASP A 101 -10.81 3.42 -1.35
CA ASP A 101 -9.56 3.78 -2.02
C ASP A 101 -9.02 5.10 -1.45
N GLN A 102 -9.90 6.09 -1.25
CA GLN A 102 -9.55 7.37 -0.64
C GLN A 102 -9.01 7.17 0.79
N ASP A 103 -9.75 6.50 1.67
CA ASP A 103 -9.32 6.27 3.06
C ASP A 103 -7.96 5.55 3.14
N PHE A 104 -7.76 4.56 2.27
CA PHE A 104 -6.49 3.84 2.17
C PHE A 104 -5.36 4.76 1.71
N VAL A 105 -5.57 5.51 0.63
CA VAL A 105 -4.55 6.40 0.05
C VAL A 105 -4.19 7.51 1.03
N TYR A 106 -5.17 8.13 1.70
CA TYR A 106 -4.93 9.14 2.73
C TYR A 106 -4.09 8.62 3.88
N PHE A 107 -4.38 7.40 4.36
CA PHE A 107 -3.57 6.76 5.40
C PHE A 107 -2.11 6.58 4.94
N ILE A 108 -1.88 6.07 3.73
CA ILE A 108 -0.53 5.86 3.19
C ILE A 108 0.22 7.19 3.01
N ILE A 109 -0.45 8.22 2.49
CA ILE A 109 0.14 9.55 2.32
C ILE A 109 0.57 10.14 3.67
N ARG A 110 -0.27 10.01 4.70
CA ARG A 110 0.07 10.48 6.05
C ARG A 110 1.37 9.87 6.56
N LEU A 111 1.56 8.56 6.37
CA LEU A 111 2.79 7.86 6.75
C LEU A 111 4.00 8.35 5.94
N VAL A 112 3.81 8.60 4.65
CA VAL A 112 4.86 9.09 3.76
C VAL A 112 5.27 10.52 4.12
N ILE A 113 4.33 11.46 4.31
CA ILE A 113 4.63 12.85 4.69
C ILE A 113 5.38 12.90 6.03
N ALA A 114 4.99 12.06 6.98
CA ALA A 114 5.70 11.98 8.27
C ALA A 114 7.17 11.53 8.08
N SER A 115 7.40 10.58 7.17
CA SER A 115 8.69 9.88 7.02
C SER A 115 9.66 10.50 5.99
N TYR A 116 9.16 11.22 5.00
CA TYR A 116 9.92 11.76 3.87
C TYR A 116 9.90 13.29 3.85
N GLU A 117 10.99 13.89 3.40
CA GLU A 117 11.00 15.31 3.01
C GLU A 117 10.44 15.40 1.59
N LEU A 118 9.16 15.76 1.51
CA LEU A 118 8.53 16.18 0.27
C LEU A 118 8.67 17.70 0.22
N SER A 119 9.87 18.17 -0.12
CA SER A 119 10.20 19.58 -0.33
C SER A 119 9.79 20.04 -1.72
#